data_AF-U2S7T5-F1
#
_entry.id   AF-U2S7T5-F1
#
_cell.length_a   1.000
_cell.length_b   1.000
_cell.length_c   1.000
_cell.angle_alpha   90.00
_cell.angle_beta   90.00
_cell.angle_gamma   90.00
#
_symmetry.space_group_name_H-M   'P 1'
#
loop_
_entity.id
_entity.type
_entity.pdbx_description
1 polymer ?
#
loop_
_entity_poly.entity_id
_entity_poly.type
_entity_poly.pdbx_seq_one_letter_code
_entity_poly.pdbx_strand_id
1 'polypeptide(L)' 'MTASPIRLALVGSGRIGTHHARAIAREVPGARLAAVIDPRLDAATALADELGTPAIARAAIVSVQENRSVTLEEVAR' A
#
# COMPACT_ATOMS: atom_id res chain seq x y z
N MET A 1 -5.80 26.21 -7.81
CA MET A 1 -6.51 25.00 -7.35
C MET A 1 -5.50 23.87 -7.24
N THR A 2 -5.16 23.41 -6.04
CA THR A 2 -4.41 22.15 -5.90
C THR A 2 -5.41 21.02 -6.03
N ALA A 3 -5.29 20.19 -7.07
CA ALA A 3 -6.13 19.02 -7.26
C ALA A 3 -6.01 18.06 -6.05
N SER A 4 -7.10 17.38 -5.70
CA SER A 4 -7.08 16.37 -4.64
C SER A 4 -6.03 15.29 -4.93
N PRO A 5 -5.25 14.85 -3.94
CA PRO A 5 -4.19 13.89 -4.17
C PRO A 5 -4.74 12.53 -4.64
N ILE A 6 -4.07 11.93 -5.62
CA ILE A 6 -4.31 10.57 -6.09
C ILE A 6 -3.79 9.59 -5.05
N ARG A 7 -4.69 8.75 -4.53
CA ARG A 7 -4.39 7.74 -3.52
C ARG A 7 -4.07 6.42 -4.20
N LEU A 8 -2.91 5.85 -3.87
CA LEU A 8 -2.37 4.63 -4.46
C LEU A 8 -2.20 3.56 -3.37
N ALA A 9 -2.48 2.31 -3.70
CA ALA A 9 -2.11 1.17 -2.87
C ALA A 9 -0.93 0.44 -3.54
N LEU A 10 0.11 0.14 -2.77
CA LEU A 10 1.20 -0.73 -3.22
C LEU A 10 0.84 -2.18 -2.90
N VAL A 11 0.92 -3.07 -3.89
CA VAL A 11 0.84 -4.53 -3.68
C VAL A 11 2.20 -5.15 -4.00
N GLY A 12 2.84 -5.74 -2.99
CA GLY A 12 4.18 -6.31 -3.03
C GLY A 12 5.25 -5.33 -2.57
N SER A 13 5.88 -5.63 -1.43
CA SER A 13 6.98 -4.89 -0.79
C SER A 13 8.34 -5.51 -1.13
N GLY A 14 8.46 -6.05 -2.35
CA GLY A 14 9.72 -6.56 -2.89
C GLY A 14 10.57 -5.43 -3.50
N ARG A 15 11.76 -5.79 -4.02
CA ARG A 15 12.74 -4.82 -4.54
C ARG A 15 12.15 -3.77 -5.50
N ILE A 16 11.33 -4.21 -6.46
CA ILE A 16 10.68 -3.33 -7.45
C ILE A 16 9.59 -2.48 -6.80
N GLY A 17 8.71 -3.08 -6.01
CA GLY A 17 7.62 -2.38 -5.33
C GLY A 17 8.12 -1.29 -4.38
N THR A 18 9.15 -1.60 -3.58
CA THR A 18 9.81 -0.63 -2.69
C THR A 18 10.42 0.53 -3.47
N HIS A 19 11.10 0.25 -4.60
CA HIS A 19 11.66 1.31 -5.45
C HIS A 19 10.58 2.25 -5.97
N HIS A 20 9.49 1.71 -6.53
CA HIS A 20 8.38 2.54 -7.03
C HIS A 20 7.66 3.29 -5.92
N ALA A 21 7.43 2.68 -4.75
CA ALA A 21 6.80 3.36 -3.63
C ALA A 21 7.61 4.57 -3.14
N ARG A 22 8.94 4.44 -3.06
CA ARG A 22 9.83 5.56 -2.72
C ARG A 22 9.78 6.67 -3.77
N ALA A 23 9.87 6.32 -5.05
CA ALA A 23 9.78 7.30 -6.13
C ALA A 23 8.43 8.04 -6.10
N ILE A 24 7.31 7.31 -5.98
CA ILE A 24 5.97 7.89 -5.89
C ILE A 24 5.86 8.84 -4.69
N ALA A 25 6.28 8.40 -3.50
CA ALA A 25 6.14 9.17 -2.26
C ALA A 25 6.98 10.45 -2.25
N ARG A 26 8.13 10.46 -2.95
CA ARG A 26 9.11 11.56 -2.89
C ARG A 26 9.10 12.46 -4.12
N GLU A 27 8.73 11.94 -5.27
CA GLU A 27 8.99 12.60 -6.57
C GLU A 27 7.74 12.88 -7.38
N VAL A 28 6.56 12.37 -7.01
CA VAL A 28 5.31 12.57 -7.76
C VAL A 28 4.38 13.52 -7.01
N PRO A 29 4.33 14.81 -7.39
CA PRO A 29 3.42 15.77 -6.77
C PRO A 29 1.96 15.33 -6.91
N GLY A 30 1.23 15.41 -5.80
CA GLY A 30 -0.18 15.03 -5.77
C GLY A 30 -0.43 13.52 -5.71
N ALA A 31 0.59 12.67 -5.63
CA ALA A 31 0.42 11.25 -5.33
C ALA A 31 0.63 10.98 -3.83
N ARG A 32 -0.14 10.04 -3.27
CA ARG A 32 0.04 9.55 -1.90
C ARG A 32 -0.21 8.05 -1.81
N LEU A 33 0.68 7.34 -1.11
CA LEU A 33 0.43 5.95 -0.74
C LEU A 33 -0.57 5.89 0.40
N ALA A 34 -1.68 5.21 0.17
CA ALA A 34 -2.74 4.99 1.15
C ALA A 34 -2.65 3.62 1.85
N ALA A 35 -1.92 2.67 1.27
CA ALA A 35 -1.66 1.37 1.86
C ALA A 35 -0.44 0.68 1.22
N VAL A 36 0.27 -0.13 2.01
CA VAL A 36 1.26 -1.11 1.55
C VAL A 36 0.76 -2.51 1.88
N ILE A 37 0.61 -3.35 0.87
CA ILE A 37 0.02 -4.69 0.96
C ILE A 37 1.08 -5.72 0.59
N ASP A 38 1.40 -6.63 1.51
CA ASP A 38 2.27 -7.78 1.25
C ASP A 38 1.86 -8.93 2.17
N PRO A 39 1.81 -10.20 1.68
CA PRO A 39 1.58 -11.35 2.55
C PRO A 39 2.62 -11.47 3.67
N ARG A 40 3.82 -10.91 3.50
CA ARG A 40 4.85 -10.80 4.52
C ARG A 40 4.67 -9.48 5.27
N LEU A 41 4.04 -9.54 6.44
CA LEU A 41 3.68 -8.36 7.23
C LEU A 41 4.91 -7.54 7.66
N ASP A 42 6.03 -8.18 7.97
CA ASP A 42 7.30 -7.55 8.30
C ASP A 42 7.79 -6.63 7.16
N ALA A 43 7.75 -7.11 5.92
CA ALA A 43 8.15 -6.35 4.75
C ALA A 43 7.20 -5.19 4.45
N ALA A 44 5.88 -5.41 4.58
CA ALA A 44 4.89 -4.34 4.45
C ALA A 44 5.09 -3.26 5.52
N THR A 45 5.28 -3.67 6.78
CA THR A 45 5.45 -2.77 7.93
C THR A 45 6.70 -1.93 7.80
N ALA A 46 7.84 -2.54 7.44
CA ALA A 46 9.08 -1.79 7.26
C ALA A 46 8.98 -0.67 6.21
N LEU A 47 8.30 -0.94 5.09
CA LEU A 47 8.10 0.06 4.03
C LEU A 47 7.02 1.10 4.41
N ALA A 48 5.96 0.64 5.08
CA ALA A 48 4.89 1.48 5.58
C ALA A 48 5.39 2.52 6.59
N ASP A 49 6.22 2.09 7.55
CA ASP A 49 6.85 2.95 8.55
C ASP A 49 7.79 3.96 7.88
N GLU A 50 8.58 3.54 6.89
CA GLU A 50 9.46 4.44 6.13
C GLU A 50 8.68 5.57 5.45
N LEU A 51 7.51 5.26 4.90
CA LEU A 51 6.74 6.16 4.05
C LEU A 51 5.55 6.81 4.75
N GLY A 52 5.35 6.55 6.05
CA GLY A 52 4.25 7.10 6.85
C GLY A 52 2.87 6.68 6.35
N THR A 53 2.71 5.43 5.95
CA THR A 53 1.46 4.87 5.39
C THR A 53 1.07 3.58 6.12
N PRO A 54 -0.19 3.11 6.09
CA PRO A 54 -0.58 1.85 6.74
C PRO A 54 -0.03 0.60 6.02
N ALA A 55 0.42 -0.39 6.79
CA ALA A 55 0.70 -1.75 6.30
C ALA A 55 -0.52 -2.66 6.44
N ILE A 56 -0.77 -3.50 5.43
CA ILE A 56 -1.93 -4.40 5.40
C ILE A 56 -1.50 -5.78 4.86
N ALA A 57 -1.36 -6.77 5.73
CA ALA A 57 -1.12 -8.15 5.29
C ALA A 57 -2.41 -8.90 4.92
N ARG A 58 -3.53 -8.59 5.59
CA ARG A 58 -4.78 -9.36 5.52
C ARG A 58 -5.53 -9.22 4.18
N ALA A 59 -5.39 -8.10 3.48
CA ALA A 59 -6.14 -7.82 2.26
C ALA A 59 -5.84 -8.77 1.10
N ALA A 60 -4.57 -9.07 0.86
CA ALA A 60 -4.18 -10.03 -0.16
C ALA A 60 -4.71 -11.43 0.15
N ILE A 61 -4.75 -11.81 1.43
CA ILE A 61 -5.23 -13.12 1.88
C ILE A 61 -6.75 -13.22 1.70
N VAL A 62 -7.53 -12.26 2.19
CA VAL A 62 -9.01 -12.31 2.12
C VAL A 62 -9.49 -12.22 0.67
N SER A 63 -8.89 -11.36 -0.16
CA SER A 63 -9.29 -11.23 -1.57
C SER A 63 -9.11 -12.53 -2.35
N VAL A 64 -8.03 -13.26 -2.09
CA VAL A 64 -7.72 -14.55 -2.73
C VAL A 64 -8.63 -15.66 -2.20
N GLN A 65 -8.86 -15.73 -0.88
CA GLN A 65 -9.73 -16.75 -0.28
C GLN A 65 -11.19 -16.63 -0.74
N GLU A 66 -11.69 -15.40 -0.80
CA GLU A 66 -13.09 -15.11 -1.10
C GLU A 66 -13.34 -14.86 -2.60
N ASN A 67 -12.30 -14.95 -3.44
CA ASN A 67 -12.33 -14.66 -4.87
C ASN A 67 -13.08 -13.36 -5.22
N ARG A 68 -12.87 -12.31 -4.42
CA ARG A 68 -13.51 -10.99 -4.57
C ARG A 68 -12.58 -9.86 -4.19
N SER A 69 -12.89 -8.65 -4.64
CA SER A 69 -12.24 -7.45 -4.12
C SER A 69 -12.65 -7.17 -2.68
N VAL A 70 -11.73 -6.59 -1.91
CA VAL A 70 -11.93 -6.15 -0.53
C VAL A 70 -11.57 -4.67 -0.40
N THR A 71 -12.30 -3.95 0.42
CA THR A 71 -12.03 -2.55 0.77
C THR A 71 -10.95 -2.47 1.84
N LEU A 72 -10.28 -1.32 1.93
CA LEU A 72 -9.28 -1.06 2.98
C LEU A 72 -9.89 -1.14 4.39
N GLU A 73 -11.16 -0.78 4.54
CA GLU A 73 -11.89 -0.83 5.81
C GLU A 73 -12.14 -2.28 6.27
N GLU A 74 -12.45 -3.20 5.34
CA GLU A 74 -12.67 -4.62 5.64
C GLU A 74 -11.41 -5.35 6.14
N VAL A 75 -10.23 -4.84 5.78
CA VAL A 75 -8.93 -5.52 5.96
C VAL A 75 -8.04 -4.85 7.00
N ALA A 76 -8.37 -3.62 7.40
CA ALA A 76 -7.70 -2.88 8.47
C ALA A 76 -8.19 -3.29 9.88
N ARG A 77 -9.22 -4.13 9.98
CA ARG A 77 -9.65 -4.85 11.20
C ARG A 77 -9.13 -6.28 11.21
#